data_AF-A0A3D2RXW6-F1
#
_entry.id   AF-A0A3D2RXW6-F1
#
_cell.length_a   1.000
_cell.length_b   1.000
_cell.length_c   1.000
_cell.angle_alpha   90.00
_cell.angle_beta   90.00
_cell.angle_gamma   90.00
#
_symmetry.space_group_name_H-M   'P 1'
#
loop_
_entity.id
_entity.type
_entity.pdbx_description
1 polymer ?
#
loop_
_entity_poly.entity_id
_entity_poly.type
_entity_poly.pdbx_seq_one_letter_code
_entity_poly.pdbx_strand_id
1 'polypeptide(L)'
;MNFSALRHLTFLTYFGWCLSLAHIQPAKADISQPQVRFEFQPLPFQHTDGASGEKYFLEPLGSGVALFDYDNDNDLDLYFVNGNSLQSSDTNNSHRNRLFRNDDTDFVDITDLAGVGDTGYGLGCCVGDYNNDGFLDLYVANFGANVLYQNKGDGTFTDVARQAKVDGNQLSSSCAFADYDNDGDLDLYTVNYVQFDLEKNPKCTHQGVSTYCTPEALPGQSDSFFRNNGDGTFSDITQSAGLFAPTGKGLGV
;
A
#
# COMPACT_ATOMS: atom_id res chain seq x y z
N MET A 1 -67.16 -41.85 -24.54
CA MET A 1 -67.10 -43.25 -24.06
C MET A 1 -67.08 -43.22 -22.54
N ASN A 2 -68.09 -43.87 -21.91
CA ASN A 2 -68.27 -44.31 -20.51
C ASN A 2 -67.84 -43.39 -19.34
N PHE A 3 -68.78 -42.85 -18.53
CA PHE A 3 -69.45 -43.42 -17.33
C PHE A 3 -68.42 -43.87 -16.26
N SER A 4 -68.41 -43.38 -15.01
CA SER A 4 -69.45 -43.45 -13.94
C SER A 4 -69.10 -42.44 -12.82
N ALA A 5 -70.05 -41.67 -12.23
CA ALA A 5 -70.95 -42.00 -11.10
C ALA A 5 -70.17 -42.44 -9.83
N LEU A 6 -70.44 -42.06 -8.59
CA LEU A 6 -71.54 -41.41 -7.85
C LEU A 6 -70.94 -41.19 -6.42
N ARG A 7 -71.31 -40.20 -5.61
CA ARG A 7 -72.32 -40.34 -4.53
C ARG A 7 -72.43 -39.05 -3.72
N HIS A 8 -73.69 -38.72 -3.42
CA HIS A 8 -74.18 -37.76 -2.44
C HIS A 8 -73.63 -37.98 -1.01
N LEU A 9 -73.53 -36.93 -0.20
CA LEU A 9 -74.50 -36.68 0.88
C LEU A 9 -74.33 -35.29 1.52
N THR A 10 -75.46 -34.62 1.66
CA THR A 10 -75.77 -33.42 2.45
C THR A 10 -75.53 -33.66 3.95
N PHE A 11 -75.20 -32.61 4.73
CA PHE A 11 -75.75 -32.22 6.05
C PHE A 11 -74.92 -31.05 6.63
N LEU A 12 -75.44 -29.83 6.63
CA LEU A 12 -76.06 -29.13 7.76
C LEU A 12 -75.14 -28.94 8.99
N THR A 13 -74.67 -27.69 9.14
CA THR A 13 -74.49 -26.88 10.36
C THR A 13 -73.89 -27.53 11.61
N TYR A 14 -72.83 -26.93 12.17
CA TYR A 14 -72.86 -26.44 13.56
C TYR A 14 -71.70 -25.47 13.83
N PHE A 15 -72.04 -24.34 14.43
CA PHE A 15 -71.12 -23.33 14.95
C PHE A 15 -70.32 -23.92 16.12
N GLY A 16 -69.00 -23.90 16.02
CA GLY A 16 -68.08 -24.24 17.11
C GLY A 16 -67.01 -23.17 17.23
N TRP A 17 -67.14 -22.28 18.21
CA TRP A 17 -66.07 -21.37 18.61
C TRP A 17 -64.94 -22.19 19.22
N CYS A 18 -63.87 -22.39 18.46
CA CYS A 18 -62.60 -22.89 18.99
C CYS A 18 -61.67 -21.69 19.17
N LEU A 19 -61.54 -21.18 20.40
CA LEU A 19 -60.43 -20.29 20.73
C LEU A 19 -59.15 -21.15 20.73
N SER A 20 -58.46 -21.21 19.60
CA SER A 20 -57.08 -21.67 19.59
C SER A 20 -56.20 -20.55 20.15
N LEU A 21 -55.69 -20.73 21.36
CA LEU A 21 -54.52 -19.98 21.82
C LEU A 21 -53.33 -20.45 20.99
N ALA A 22 -53.07 -19.75 19.88
CA ALA A 22 -51.82 -19.92 19.14
C ALA A 22 -50.68 -19.50 20.07
N HIS A 23 -49.91 -20.47 20.57
CA HIS A 23 -48.59 -20.21 21.12
C HIS A 23 -47.72 -19.72 19.96
N ILE A 24 -47.55 -18.40 19.86
CA ILE A 24 -46.51 -17.82 19.01
C ILE A 24 -45.18 -18.20 19.65
N GLN A 25 -44.54 -19.26 19.16
CA GLN A 25 -43.11 -19.42 19.41
C GLN A 25 -42.40 -18.26 18.70
N PRO A 26 -41.57 -17.47 19.40
CA PRO A 26 -40.75 -16.48 18.72
C PRO A 26 -39.88 -17.24 17.72
N ALA A 27 -39.93 -16.85 16.45
CA ALA A 27 -39.00 -17.34 15.45
C ALA A 27 -37.59 -16.98 15.95
N LYS A 28 -36.82 -17.99 16.38
CA LYS A 28 -35.38 -17.83 16.50
C LYS A 28 -34.88 -17.61 15.08
N ALA A 29 -34.38 -16.42 14.80
CA ALA A 29 -33.59 -16.21 13.60
C ALA A 29 -32.44 -17.23 13.64
N ASP A 30 -32.43 -18.15 12.67
CA ASP A 30 -31.26 -18.97 12.41
C ASP A 30 -30.24 -18.06 11.73
N ILE A 31 -29.46 -17.36 12.55
CA ILE A 31 -28.37 -16.54 12.06
C ILE A 31 -27.27 -17.52 11.70
N SER A 32 -27.29 -18.02 10.46
CA SER A 32 -26.21 -18.82 9.90
C SER A 32 -24.89 -18.11 10.19
N GLN A 33 -23.93 -18.81 10.80
CA GLN A 33 -22.62 -18.21 11.07
C GLN A 33 -22.09 -17.52 9.80
N PRO A 34 -21.43 -16.35 9.92
CA PRO A 34 -20.86 -15.69 8.75
C PRO A 34 -19.98 -16.70 7.99
N GLN A 35 -20.21 -16.79 6.68
CA GLN A 35 -19.43 -17.67 5.79
C GLN A 35 -17.96 -17.22 5.70
N VAL A 36 -17.68 -15.97 6.06
CA VAL A 36 -16.33 -15.41 6.12
C VAL A 36 -15.75 -15.63 7.51
N ARG A 37 -14.62 -16.33 7.56
CA ARG A 37 -13.81 -16.52 8.75
C ARG A 37 -12.48 -15.80 8.54
N PHE A 38 -12.08 -15.02 9.54
CA PHE A 38 -10.76 -14.41 9.57
C PHE A 38 -9.87 -15.29 10.42
N GLU A 39 -8.82 -15.81 9.82
CA GLU A 39 -7.76 -16.52 10.53
C GLU A 39 -6.51 -15.66 10.47
N PHE A 40 -5.87 -15.46 11.61
CA PHE A 40 -4.62 -14.72 11.68
C PHE A 40 -3.51 -15.55 11.06
N GLN A 41 -2.90 -15.06 9.99
CA GLN A 41 -1.71 -15.62 9.37
C GLN A 41 -0.53 -14.66 9.56
N PRO A 42 0.50 -15.03 10.34
CA PRO A 42 1.66 -14.18 10.52
C PRO A 42 2.55 -14.18 9.27
N LEU A 43 2.92 -13.00 8.78
CA LEU A 43 3.97 -12.85 7.79
C LEU A 43 5.33 -12.69 8.49
N PRO A 44 6.43 -13.25 7.94
CA PRO A 44 7.79 -13.08 8.49
C PRO A 44 8.35 -11.68 8.16
N PHE A 45 7.60 -10.64 8.51
CA PHE A 45 7.96 -9.24 8.35
C PHE A 45 7.87 -8.52 9.69
N GLN A 46 8.89 -7.74 10.00
CA GLN A 46 8.90 -6.82 11.12
C GLN A 46 9.41 -5.47 10.61
N HIS A 47 8.54 -4.45 10.74
CA HIS A 47 8.93 -3.08 10.46
C HIS A 47 9.91 -2.58 11.51
N THR A 48 10.91 -1.81 11.06
CA THR A 48 11.79 -1.01 11.92
C THR A 48 11.68 0.46 11.54
N ASP A 49 11.70 1.33 12.54
CA ASP A 49 11.85 2.77 12.39
C ASP A 49 13.33 3.21 12.39
N GLY A 50 14.26 2.26 12.56
CA GLY A 50 15.69 2.55 12.65
C GLY A 50 16.08 3.34 13.91
N ALA A 51 15.25 3.32 14.96
CA ALA A 51 15.45 4.12 16.15
C ALA A 51 16.81 3.89 16.81
N SER A 52 17.62 4.95 16.89
CA SER A 52 18.96 4.89 17.47
C SER A 52 19.04 5.53 18.86
N GLY A 53 17.93 6.14 19.34
CA GLY A 53 17.89 6.99 20.52
C GLY A 53 18.29 8.45 20.26
N GLU A 54 18.79 8.78 19.06
CA GLU A 54 19.15 10.14 18.67
C GLU A 54 17.93 11.01 18.31
N LYS A 55 16.76 10.39 18.21
CA LYS A 55 15.48 11.00 17.85
C LYS A 55 15.54 11.70 16.50
N TYR A 56 16.03 11.00 15.48
CA TYR A 56 16.02 11.54 14.13
C TYR A 56 14.58 11.84 13.69
N PHE A 57 14.41 12.88 12.89
CA PHE A 57 13.09 13.33 12.44
C PHE A 57 12.31 12.26 11.67
N LEU A 58 12.98 11.29 11.05
CA LEU A 58 12.34 10.23 10.28
C LEU A 58 11.80 9.07 11.12
N GLU A 59 12.38 8.79 12.29
CA GLU A 59 12.00 7.66 13.16
C GLU A 59 10.48 7.61 13.49
N PRO A 60 9.75 8.72 13.71
CA PRO A 60 8.30 8.66 13.94
C PRO A 60 7.47 8.55 12.65
N LEU A 61 8.08 8.55 11.46
CA LEU A 61 7.36 8.44 10.19
C LEU A 61 7.03 6.96 9.93
N GLY A 62 5.81 6.71 9.47
CA GLY A 62 5.37 5.37 9.11
C GLY A 62 5.98 4.89 7.78
N SER A 63 5.73 3.63 7.45
CA SER A 63 6.13 3.04 6.18
C SER A 63 4.92 2.71 5.29
N GLY A 64 5.20 2.14 4.11
CA GLY A 64 4.21 1.84 3.08
C GLY A 64 3.96 0.34 2.86
N VAL A 65 2.82 0.04 2.27
CA VAL A 65 2.48 -1.28 1.72
C VAL A 65 1.86 -1.10 0.34
N ALA A 66 2.20 -1.97 -0.61
CA ALA A 66 1.50 -2.09 -1.88
C ALA A 66 0.82 -3.46 -1.98
N LEU A 67 -0.39 -3.45 -2.53
CA LEU A 67 -1.11 -4.64 -2.97
C LEU A 67 -1.19 -4.60 -4.48
N PHE A 68 -0.62 -5.59 -5.16
CA PHE A 68 -0.61 -5.67 -6.62
C PHE A 68 -0.35 -7.09 -7.09
N ASP A 69 -0.83 -7.43 -8.28
CA ASP A 69 -0.56 -8.70 -8.95
C ASP A 69 0.81 -8.59 -9.66
N TYR A 70 1.87 -9.13 -9.07
CA TYR A 70 3.23 -8.94 -9.62
C TYR A 70 3.56 -9.92 -10.75
N ASP A 71 2.90 -11.09 -10.81
CA ASP A 71 3.15 -12.14 -11.79
C ASP A 71 1.98 -12.43 -12.74
N ASN A 72 0.94 -11.59 -12.72
CA ASN A 72 -0.26 -11.65 -13.57
C ASN A 72 -1.05 -12.96 -13.40
N ASP A 73 -1.09 -13.51 -12.19
CA ASP A 73 -1.84 -14.72 -11.86
C ASP A 73 -3.28 -14.44 -11.37
N ASN A 74 -3.67 -13.16 -11.35
CA ASN A 74 -4.98 -12.64 -11.01
C ASN A 74 -5.33 -12.76 -9.52
N ASP A 75 -4.33 -12.76 -8.65
CA ASP A 75 -4.48 -12.47 -7.23
C ASP A 75 -3.58 -11.31 -6.77
N LEU A 76 -3.68 -10.88 -5.50
CA LEU A 76 -2.95 -9.70 -5.00
C LEU A 76 -1.83 -10.13 -4.05
N ASP A 77 -0.62 -9.70 -4.40
CA ASP A 77 0.59 -9.89 -3.61
C ASP A 77 0.85 -8.71 -2.67
N LEU A 78 1.79 -8.88 -1.75
CA LEU A 78 2.11 -7.88 -0.73
C LEU A 78 3.55 -7.43 -0.83
N TYR A 79 3.77 -6.13 -1.05
CA TYR A 79 5.07 -5.49 -0.87
C TYR A 79 5.07 -4.61 0.38
N PHE A 80 5.96 -4.90 1.32
CA PHE A 80 6.18 -4.10 2.51
C PHE A 80 7.45 -3.26 2.37
N VAL A 81 7.29 -1.96 2.55
CA VAL A 81 8.41 -1.02 2.71
C VAL A 81 8.90 -1.08 4.15
N ASN A 82 10.20 -0.91 4.36
CA ASN A 82 10.83 -0.94 5.66
C ASN A 82 11.73 0.28 5.87
N GLY A 83 11.94 0.63 7.13
CA GLY A 83 13.04 1.51 7.51
C GLY A 83 14.34 0.70 7.58
N ASN A 84 15.43 1.40 7.88
CA ASN A 84 16.72 0.79 8.19
C ASN A 84 17.47 1.67 9.21
N SER A 85 18.62 1.23 9.70
CA SER A 85 19.45 2.08 10.54
C SER A 85 19.89 3.33 9.76
N LEU A 86 19.63 4.50 10.35
CA LEU A 86 20.12 5.78 9.84
C LEU A 86 21.60 6.01 10.17
N GLN A 87 22.21 5.16 11.02
CA GLN A 87 23.62 5.23 11.39
C GLN A 87 24.40 4.07 10.78
N SER A 88 25.55 4.39 10.19
CA SER A 88 26.44 3.44 9.49
C SER A 88 27.11 2.38 10.39
N SER A 89 26.98 2.50 11.71
CA SER A 89 27.61 1.59 12.67
C SER A 89 26.83 0.29 12.88
N ASP A 90 25.56 0.24 12.49
CA ASP A 90 24.75 -0.98 12.57
C ASP A 90 24.84 -1.75 11.25
N THR A 91 25.74 -2.74 11.23
CA THR A 91 25.97 -3.62 10.07
C THR A 91 25.25 -4.96 10.22
N ASN A 92 24.53 -5.17 11.31
CA ASN A 92 24.26 -6.53 11.79
C ASN A 92 22.83 -7.05 11.57
N ASN A 93 22.00 -6.33 10.82
CA ASN A 93 20.82 -6.86 10.12
C ASN A 93 20.33 -5.75 9.17
N SER A 94 20.54 -5.87 7.86
CA SER A 94 19.92 -4.93 6.93
C SER A 94 18.43 -5.20 6.91
N HIS A 95 17.68 -4.42 7.69
CA HIS A 95 16.24 -4.33 7.51
C HIS A 95 15.99 -3.95 6.05
N ARG A 96 15.08 -4.68 5.42
CA ARG A 96 14.83 -4.59 4.00
C ARG A 96 13.35 -4.68 3.72
N ASN A 97 12.97 -4.18 2.56
CA ASN A 97 11.64 -4.37 2.01
C ASN A 97 11.38 -5.85 1.71
N ARG A 98 10.11 -6.25 1.65
CA ARG A 98 9.71 -7.64 1.42
C ARG A 98 8.60 -7.74 0.39
N LEU A 99 8.72 -8.68 -0.55
CA LEU A 99 7.64 -9.09 -1.44
C LEU A 99 7.18 -10.49 -1.05
N PHE A 100 5.87 -10.63 -0.81
CA PHE A 100 5.21 -11.89 -0.56
C PHE A 100 4.25 -12.20 -1.69
N ARG A 101 4.50 -13.28 -2.43
CA ARG A 101 3.54 -13.80 -3.39
C ARG A 101 2.38 -14.46 -2.65
N ASN A 102 1.16 -14.20 -3.08
CA ASN A 102 -0.01 -14.91 -2.61
C ASN A 102 -0.18 -16.23 -3.40
N ASP A 103 -0.22 -17.35 -2.68
CA ASP A 103 -0.46 -18.69 -3.21
C ASP A 103 -1.80 -19.20 -2.63
N ASP A 104 -2.90 -18.49 -2.92
CA ASP A 104 -4.27 -18.65 -2.38
C ASP A 104 -4.39 -18.50 -0.84
N THR A 105 -3.94 -19.51 -0.09
CA THR A 105 -4.08 -19.56 1.38
C THR A 105 -2.82 -19.14 2.12
N ASP A 106 -1.70 -19.08 1.41
CA ASP A 106 -0.37 -18.85 1.96
C ASP A 106 0.31 -17.68 1.26
N PHE A 107 1.19 -16.98 1.99
CA PHE A 107 2.05 -15.95 1.44
C PHE A 107 3.51 -16.41 1.48
N VAL A 108 4.18 -16.41 0.32
CA VAL A 108 5.55 -16.89 0.16
C VAL A 108 6.50 -15.71 -0.02
N ASP A 109 7.50 -15.57 0.86
CA ASP A 109 8.56 -14.56 0.70
C ASP A 109 9.40 -14.87 -0.55
N ILE A 110 9.23 -14.07 -1.59
CA ILE A 110 9.96 -14.16 -2.85
C ILE A 110 10.95 -13.01 -3.04
N THR A 111 11.20 -12.21 -1.99
CA THR A 111 12.01 -10.98 -2.07
C THR A 111 13.35 -11.16 -2.78
N ASP A 112 14.10 -12.23 -2.43
CA ASP A 112 15.40 -12.51 -3.03
C ASP A 112 15.31 -13.05 -4.46
N LEU A 113 14.24 -13.79 -4.78
CA LEU A 113 14.00 -14.31 -6.12
C LEU A 113 13.60 -13.18 -7.08
N ALA A 114 12.73 -12.27 -6.62
CA ALA A 114 12.26 -11.13 -7.38
C ALA A 114 13.29 -9.99 -7.47
N GLY A 115 14.24 -9.90 -6.52
CA GLY A 115 15.28 -8.86 -6.53
C GLY A 115 14.82 -7.50 -6.00
N VAL A 116 13.82 -7.47 -5.13
CA VAL A 116 13.14 -6.23 -4.66
C VAL A 116 13.40 -5.89 -3.19
N GLY A 117 14.46 -6.46 -2.62
CA GLY A 117 14.84 -6.30 -1.21
C GLY A 117 15.65 -5.03 -0.92
N ASP A 118 15.15 -3.85 -1.32
CA ASP A 118 15.78 -2.56 -1.01
C ASP A 118 16.08 -2.43 0.49
N THR A 119 17.26 -1.90 0.80
CA THR A 119 17.77 -1.65 2.15
C THR A 119 17.84 -0.17 2.48
N GLY A 120 17.27 0.70 1.65
CA GLY A 120 17.07 2.11 1.96
C GLY A 120 16.19 2.33 3.19
N TYR A 121 16.05 3.59 3.61
CA TYR A 121 15.06 3.98 4.62
C TYR A 121 13.78 4.39 3.90
N GLY A 122 12.86 3.45 3.72
CA GLY A 122 11.65 3.63 2.93
C GLY A 122 10.43 4.06 3.74
N LEU A 123 9.63 4.94 3.14
CA LEU A 123 8.44 5.54 3.75
C LEU A 123 7.15 5.23 3.00
N GLY A 124 7.22 5.02 1.69
CA GLY A 124 6.05 4.79 0.86
C GLY A 124 6.39 4.06 -0.43
N CYS A 125 5.36 3.57 -1.11
CA CYS A 125 5.48 2.97 -2.42
C CYS A 125 4.20 3.14 -3.23
N CYS A 126 4.30 3.00 -4.54
CA CYS A 126 3.20 3.00 -5.48
C CYS A 126 3.51 2.05 -6.64
N VAL A 127 2.46 1.59 -7.31
CA VAL A 127 2.54 0.58 -8.37
C VAL A 127 1.87 1.12 -9.62
N GLY A 128 2.45 0.84 -10.78
CA GLY A 128 1.90 1.20 -12.09
C GLY A 128 2.75 0.60 -13.22
N ASP A 129 2.12 0.20 -14.31
CA ASP A 129 2.82 -0.21 -15.54
C ASP A 129 3.30 1.06 -16.26
N TYR A 130 4.50 1.54 -15.93
CA TYR A 130 4.98 2.83 -16.46
C TYR A 130 5.52 2.72 -17.89
N ASN A 131 5.80 1.50 -18.35
CA ASN A 131 6.43 1.25 -19.64
C ASN A 131 5.44 0.63 -20.65
N ASN A 132 4.19 0.40 -20.24
CA ASN A 132 3.10 -0.19 -21.02
C ASN A 132 3.41 -1.62 -21.55
N ASP A 133 4.16 -2.43 -20.79
CA ASP A 133 4.50 -3.82 -21.14
C ASP A 133 3.51 -4.87 -20.59
N GLY A 134 2.52 -4.43 -19.82
CA GLY A 134 1.49 -5.27 -19.23
C GLY A 134 1.89 -5.89 -17.89
N PHE A 135 3.04 -5.52 -17.32
CA PHE A 135 3.46 -5.94 -15.99
C PHE A 135 3.58 -4.74 -15.06
N LEU A 136 3.00 -4.87 -13.86
CA LEU A 136 3.02 -3.79 -12.90
C LEU A 136 4.44 -3.56 -12.34
N ASP A 137 4.93 -2.33 -12.46
CA ASP A 137 6.20 -1.87 -11.90
C ASP A 137 6.00 -1.25 -10.50
N LEU A 138 7.07 -1.18 -9.70
CA LEU A 138 7.01 -0.75 -8.31
C LEU A 138 7.99 0.41 -8.05
N TYR A 139 7.49 1.52 -7.52
CA TYR A 139 8.32 2.65 -7.08
C TYR A 139 8.34 2.73 -5.56
N VAL A 140 9.52 2.93 -4.98
CA VAL A 140 9.77 3.06 -3.53
C VAL A 140 10.28 4.45 -3.21
N ALA A 141 9.55 5.16 -2.36
CA ALA A 141 9.90 6.46 -1.81
C ALA A 141 10.78 6.30 -0.58
N ASN A 142 12.01 6.80 -0.67
CA ASN A 142 13.06 6.67 0.33
C ASN A 142 13.49 8.03 0.91
N PHE A 143 14.16 7.98 2.05
CA PHE A 143 15.13 9.01 2.42
C PHE A 143 16.45 8.76 1.67
N GLY A 144 16.78 9.64 0.74
CA GLY A 144 17.89 9.49 -0.18
C GLY A 144 17.39 9.06 -1.56
N ALA A 145 18.09 8.12 -2.21
CA ALA A 145 17.71 7.65 -3.53
C ALA A 145 16.45 6.76 -3.46
N ASN A 146 15.44 7.13 -4.23
CA ASN A 146 14.26 6.32 -4.53
C ASN A 146 14.64 5.16 -5.47
N VAL A 147 13.78 4.14 -5.52
CA VAL A 147 13.96 2.96 -6.36
C VAL A 147 12.75 2.82 -7.30
N LEU A 148 13.00 2.47 -8.56
CA LEU A 148 11.98 2.13 -9.54
C LEU A 148 12.31 0.73 -10.05
N TYR A 149 11.57 -0.26 -9.57
CA TYR A 149 11.68 -1.63 -9.99
C TYR A 149 10.85 -1.86 -11.25
N GLN A 150 11.53 -2.01 -12.38
CA GLN A 150 10.90 -2.48 -13.61
C GLN A 150 10.65 -3.98 -13.53
N ASN A 151 9.41 -4.41 -13.65
CA ASN A 151 9.04 -5.82 -13.74
C ASN A 151 9.51 -6.38 -15.10
N LYS A 152 10.14 -7.55 -15.10
CA LYS A 152 10.65 -8.18 -16.33
C LYS A 152 9.67 -9.16 -16.96
N GLY A 153 8.54 -9.42 -16.30
CA GLY A 153 7.51 -10.36 -16.74
C GLY A 153 7.90 -11.84 -16.57
N ASP A 154 9.02 -12.12 -15.91
CA ASP A 154 9.51 -13.46 -15.57
C ASP A 154 9.55 -13.69 -14.05
N GLY A 155 8.85 -12.85 -13.29
CA GLY A 155 8.83 -12.84 -11.83
C GLY A 155 10.01 -12.11 -11.18
N THR A 156 10.88 -11.48 -11.98
CA THR A 156 12.02 -10.68 -11.49
C THR A 156 11.86 -9.21 -11.80
N PHE A 157 12.57 -8.37 -11.04
CA PHE A 157 12.62 -6.93 -11.22
C PHE A 157 14.04 -6.43 -11.45
N THR A 158 14.16 -5.26 -12.08
CA THR A 158 15.43 -4.52 -12.19
C THR A 158 15.23 -3.10 -11.68
N ASP A 159 16.11 -2.63 -10.80
CA ASP A 159 16.14 -1.21 -10.42
C ASP A 159 16.65 -0.37 -11.61
N VAL A 160 15.79 0.52 -12.08
CA VAL A 160 16.03 1.44 -13.19
C VAL A 160 15.88 2.90 -12.79
N ALA A 161 15.78 3.25 -11.50
CA ALA A 161 15.45 4.61 -11.05
C ALA A 161 16.36 5.68 -11.65
N ARG A 162 17.68 5.42 -11.65
CA ARG A 162 18.67 6.36 -12.21
C ARG A 162 18.60 6.45 -13.72
N GLN A 163 18.40 5.33 -14.40
CA GLN A 163 18.25 5.26 -15.85
C GLN A 163 16.99 6.02 -16.29
N ALA A 164 15.90 5.85 -15.54
CA ALA A 164 14.62 6.53 -15.72
C ALA A 164 14.62 8.00 -15.26
N LYS A 165 15.66 8.42 -14.50
CA LYS A 165 15.86 9.78 -13.96
C LYS A 165 14.86 10.19 -12.87
N VAL A 166 14.52 9.24 -12.02
CA VAL A 166 13.59 9.40 -10.89
C VAL A 166 14.20 8.99 -9.54
N ASP A 167 15.52 8.73 -9.49
CA ASP A 167 16.20 8.31 -8.25
C ASP A 167 16.20 9.42 -7.18
N GLY A 168 16.45 10.67 -7.55
CA GLY A 168 16.40 11.79 -6.61
C GLY A 168 17.35 11.64 -5.40
N ASN A 169 17.20 12.52 -4.41
CA ASN A 169 17.95 12.44 -3.14
C ASN A 169 17.23 13.16 -1.99
N GLN A 170 15.91 13.30 -2.09
CA GLN A 170 15.08 14.00 -1.12
C GLN A 170 14.63 13.06 -0.01
N LEU A 171 13.86 13.61 0.93
CA LEU A 171 13.03 12.82 1.84
C LEU A 171 11.69 12.58 1.17
N SER A 172 11.62 11.55 0.34
CA SER A 172 10.38 11.16 -0.35
C SER A 172 9.51 10.34 0.60
N SER A 173 8.26 10.74 0.80
CA SER A 173 7.35 10.06 1.75
C SER A 173 6.25 9.26 1.07
N SER A 174 5.89 9.61 -0.16
CA SER A 174 4.80 8.98 -0.90
C SER A 174 4.95 9.20 -2.40
N CYS A 175 4.18 8.47 -3.20
CA CYS A 175 4.17 8.60 -4.65
C CYS A 175 2.83 8.15 -5.24
N ALA A 176 2.55 8.58 -6.47
CA ALA A 176 1.44 8.08 -7.27
C ALA A 176 1.79 8.10 -8.75
N PHE A 177 1.32 7.08 -9.47
CA PHE A 177 1.29 7.07 -10.93
C PHE A 177 -0.07 7.56 -11.44
N ALA A 178 -0.06 8.39 -12.48
CA ALA A 178 -1.26 8.82 -13.19
C ALA A 178 -0.89 9.32 -14.59
N ASP A 179 -1.71 9.04 -15.59
CA ASP A 179 -1.61 9.65 -16.93
C ASP A 179 -2.22 11.06 -16.88
N TYR A 180 -1.40 12.10 -16.63
CA TYR A 180 -1.93 13.44 -16.35
C TYR A 180 -2.30 14.20 -17.63
N ASP A 181 -1.64 13.91 -18.76
CA ASP A 181 -1.86 14.61 -20.03
C ASP A 181 -2.63 13.78 -21.08
N ASN A 182 -3.05 12.55 -20.73
CA ASN A 182 -3.80 11.62 -21.56
C ASN A 182 -3.01 11.18 -22.80
N ASP A 183 -1.69 11.03 -22.70
CA ASP A 183 -0.85 10.46 -23.75
C ASP A 183 -0.73 8.92 -23.67
N GLY A 184 -1.24 8.34 -22.59
CA GLY A 184 -1.31 6.89 -22.38
C GLY A 184 -0.11 6.32 -21.63
N ASP A 185 0.90 7.12 -21.32
CA ASP A 185 2.04 6.72 -20.50
C ASP A 185 1.84 7.23 -19.05
N LEU A 186 2.03 6.37 -18.05
CA LEU A 186 1.84 6.80 -16.65
C LEU A 186 2.96 7.74 -16.21
N ASP A 187 2.59 8.93 -15.76
CA ASP A 187 3.47 9.92 -15.15
C ASP A 187 3.62 9.67 -13.64
N LEU A 188 4.67 10.20 -13.04
CA LEU A 188 5.00 9.95 -11.63
C LEU A 188 4.98 11.25 -10.82
N TYR A 189 4.17 11.28 -9.75
CA TYR A 189 4.24 12.30 -8.72
C TYR A 189 4.91 11.73 -7.47
N THR A 190 5.94 12.41 -6.95
CA THR A 190 6.65 12.04 -5.71
C THR A 190 6.49 13.15 -4.69
N VAL A 191 6.01 12.80 -3.51
CA VAL A 191 5.80 13.71 -2.38
C VAL A 191 7.07 13.79 -1.55
N ASN A 192 7.56 15.01 -1.30
CA ASN A 192 8.78 15.26 -0.54
C ASN A 192 8.48 16.05 0.74
N TYR A 193 8.94 15.54 1.88
CA TYR A 193 8.48 16.08 3.17
C TYR A 193 9.22 17.32 3.63
N VAL A 194 10.47 17.19 4.05
CA VAL A 194 11.27 18.33 4.54
C VAL A 194 12.73 18.14 4.15
N GLN A 195 13.47 19.24 4.06
CA GLN A 195 14.91 19.15 3.93
C GLN A 195 15.49 18.65 5.24
N PHE A 196 16.03 17.43 5.22
CA PHE A 196 16.60 16.79 6.38
C PHE A 196 18.02 16.31 6.10
N ASP A 197 18.90 16.53 7.07
CA ASP A 197 20.31 16.17 7.04
C ASP A 197 20.64 15.49 8.37
N LEU A 198 21.11 14.25 8.29
CA LEU A 198 21.43 13.43 9.46
C LEU A 198 22.48 14.09 10.37
N GLU A 199 23.46 14.78 9.79
CA GLU A 199 24.54 15.42 10.54
C GLU A 199 24.07 16.68 11.27
N LYS A 200 22.96 17.27 10.82
CA LYS A 200 22.36 18.48 11.38
C LYS A 200 21.03 18.20 12.07
N ASN A 201 20.85 16.99 12.59
CA ASN A 201 19.63 16.58 13.28
C ASN A 201 19.28 17.56 14.42
N PRO A 202 18.17 18.31 14.31
CA PRO A 202 17.77 19.26 15.34
C PRO A 202 17.40 18.52 16.64
N LYS A 203 17.77 19.09 17.78
CA LYS A 203 17.45 18.54 19.10
C LYS A 203 16.24 19.28 19.67
N CYS A 204 15.10 18.62 19.71
CA CYS A 204 13.85 19.18 20.21
C CYS A 204 13.53 18.68 21.62
N THR A 205 12.88 19.56 22.41
CA THR A 205 12.42 19.21 23.76
C THR A 205 10.99 19.70 23.97
N HIS A 206 10.23 18.94 24.75
CA HIS A 206 8.92 19.35 25.24
C HIS A 206 8.92 19.24 26.76
N GLN A 207 8.72 20.36 27.46
CA GLN A 207 8.79 20.44 28.92
C GLN A 207 10.10 19.89 29.51
N GLY A 208 11.23 20.14 28.83
CA GLY A 208 12.55 19.68 29.24
C GLY A 208 12.85 18.21 28.93
N VAL A 209 11.92 17.47 28.32
CA VAL A 209 12.13 16.08 27.89
C VAL A 209 12.47 16.08 26.40
N SER A 210 13.54 15.38 26.02
CA SER A 210 13.91 15.17 24.61
C SER A 210 12.76 14.53 23.84
N THR A 211 12.43 15.04 22.66
CA THR A 211 11.33 14.57 21.79
C THR A 211 11.73 14.69 20.31
N TYR A 212 10.99 14.02 19.44
CA TYR A 212 11.07 14.25 18.00
C TYR A 212 10.69 15.69 17.66
N CYS A 213 11.40 16.27 16.69
CA CYS A 213 11.06 17.57 16.17
C CYS A 213 9.78 17.52 15.33
N THR A 214 8.99 18.59 15.39
CA THR A 214 7.86 18.76 14.49
C THR A 214 8.34 19.31 13.14
N PRO A 215 7.56 19.19 12.06
CA PRO A 215 7.98 19.64 10.73
C PRO A 215 8.34 21.12 10.68
N GLU A 216 7.78 21.97 11.55
CA GLU A 216 8.08 23.40 11.66
C GLU A 216 9.54 23.70 11.99
N ALA A 217 10.26 22.75 12.59
CA ALA A 217 11.67 22.91 12.93
C ALA A 217 12.62 22.78 11.72
N LEU A 218 12.11 22.32 10.58
CA LEU A 218 12.91 22.02 9.38
C LEU A 218 12.46 22.88 8.18
N PRO A 219 13.34 23.18 7.21
CA PRO A 219 12.92 23.79 5.96
C PRO A 219 12.01 22.87 5.15
N GLY A 220 11.05 23.44 4.43
CA GLY A 220 10.26 22.70 3.45
C GLY A 220 11.03 22.43 2.15
N GLN A 221 10.45 21.64 1.26
CA GLN A 221 10.92 21.44 -0.11
C GLN A 221 9.74 21.19 -1.04
N SER A 222 9.98 21.29 -2.34
CA SER A 222 8.95 20.97 -3.33
C SER A 222 8.81 19.47 -3.47
N ASP A 223 7.58 19.02 -3.69
CA ASP A 223 7.31 17.72 -4.32
C ASP A 223 7.91 17.72 -5.74
N SER A 224 8.06 16.52 -6.31
CA SER A 224 8.59 16.31 -7.65
C SER A 224 7.50 15.73 -8.56
N PHE A 225 7.36 16.28 -9.76
CA PHE A 225 6.45 15.78 -10.77
C PHE A 225 7.18 15.47 -12.07
N PHE A 226 7.05 14.23 -12.51
CA PHE A 226 7.82 13.64 -13.59
C PHE A 226 6.88 13.21 -14.70
N ARG A 227 7.03 13.82 -15.89
CA ARG A 227 6.34 13.39 -17.10
C ARG A 227 7.06 12.19 -17.71
N ASN A 228 6.34 11.14 -18.06
CA ASN A 228 6.88 10.01 -18.80
C ASN A 228 7.13 10.41 -20.26
N ASN A 229 8.28 10.05 -20.83
CA ASN A 229 8.62 10.41 -22.20
C ASN A 229 8.23 9.32 -23.22
N GLY A 230 7.68 8.19 -22.77
CA GLY A 230 7.35 7.03 -23.61
C GLY A 230 8.57 6.23 -24.09
N ASP A 231 9.76 6.51 -23.55
CA ASP A 231 11.03 5.86 -23.89
C ASP A 231 11.70 5.15 -22.69
N GLY A 232 10.93 4.96 -21.60
CA GLY A 232 11.41 4.42 -20.33
C GLY A 232 12.13 5.45 -19.45
N THR A 233 12.13 6.73 -19.83
CA THR A 233 12.67 7.81 -19.00
C THR A 233 11.63 8.87 -18.69
N PHE A 234 11.89 9.65 -17.65
CA PHE A 234 11.04 10.76 -17.25
C PHE A 234 11.73 12.12 -17.38
N SER A 235 10.92 13.16 -17.50
CA SER A 235 11.32 14.57 -17.44
C SER A 235 10.70 15.23 -16.21
N ASP A 236 11.51 15.86 -15.35
CA ASP A 236 11.00 16.68 -14.26
C ASP A 236 10.30 17.93 -14.83
N ILE A 237 8.98 17.98 -14.66
CA ILE A 237 8.11 19.06 -15.10
C ILE A 237 7.51 19.84 -13.92
N THR A 238 8.01 19.66 -12.70
CA THR A 238 7.48 20.27 -11.47
C THR A 238 7.21 21.76 -11.62
N GLN A 239 8.18 22.50 -12.18
CA GLN A 239 8.06 23.95 -12.38
C GLN A 239 7.11 24.30 -13.53
N SER A 240 7.21 23.64 -14.68
CA SER A 240 6.36 23.91 -15.84
C SER A 240 4.89 23.52 -15.61
N ALA A 241 4.65 22.53 -14.75
CA ALA A 241 3.32 22.13 -14.31
C ALA A 241 2.73 23.07 -13.23
N GLY A 242 3.51 24.04 -12.72
CA GLY A 242 3.06 24.97 -11.68
C GLY A 242 2.99 24.36 -10.28
N LEU A 243 3.66 23.24 -10.04
CA LEU A 243 3.67 22.51 -8.76
C LEU A 243 4.88 22.86 -7.88
N PHE A 244 5.81 23.68 -8.38
CA PHE A 244 7.00 24.08 -7.63
C PHE A 244 6.64 24.88 -6.38
N ALA A 245 6.87 24.27 -5.22
CA ALA A 245 6.60 24.86 -3.91
C ALA A 245 7.81 24.67 -2.98
N PRO A 246 8.82 25.56 -2.99
CA PRO A 246 10.09 25.34 -2.29
C PRO A 246 9.97 25.35 -0.76
N THR A 247 8.82 25.75 -0.22
CA THR A 247 8.49 25.72 1.21
C THR A 247 7.45 24.67 1.56
N GLY A 248 7.12 23.78 0.63
CA GLY A 248 6.17 22.68 0.82
C GLY A 248 6.60 21.71 1.92
N LYS A 249 5.63 21.03 2.52
CA LYS A 249 5.84 20.01 3.55
C LYS A 249 4.92 18.81 3.30
N GLY A 250 5.05 18.19 2.13
CA GLY A 250 4.16 17.12 1.70
C GLY A 250 4.42 15.82 2.46
N LEU A 251 3.39 15.21 3.03
CA LEU A 251 3.54 13.93 3.75
C LEU A 251 2.92 12.75 2.99
N GLY A 252 1.89 12.99 2.19
CA GLY A 252 1.21 11.97 1.40
C GLY A 252 0.52 12.58 0.18
N VAL A 253 0.11 11.70 -0.73
CA VAL A 253 -0.70 11.99 -1.91
C VAL A 253 -2.17 11.61 -1.67
#